data_AF-A0A2T2WCR0-F1
#
_entry.id   AF-A0A2T2WCR0-F1
#
_cell.length_a   1.000
_cell.length_b   1.000
_cell.length_c   1.000
_cell.angle_alpha   90.00
_cell.angle_beta   90.00
_cell.angle_gamma   90.00
#
_symmetry.space_group_name_H-M   'P 1'
#
loop_
_entity.id
_entity.type
_entity.pdbx_description
1 polymer ?
#
loop_
_entity_poly.entity_id
_entity_poly.type
_entity_poly.pdbx_seq_one_letter_code
_entity_poly.pdbx_strand_id
1 'polypeptide(L)'
;MVNWYQRHFLAIEFFVAIIITVLWMTLARHVAIAHHMLISMQNPNGALYPTLATLAGTLLGFSMIAITVVLSFVSSEAFAIIRKSGHLVTIIAIYRQTMLWLGFTTVWSLAMLMLSHQQPVPEWSVDIELYFITISALRQYRSLWVLFHLWKILYLSERPLIQSYTPRLKL
;
A
#
# COMPACT_ATOMS: atom_id res chain seq x y z
N MET A 1 15.10 22.22 -1.68
CA MET A 1 13.65 22.44 -1.44
C MET A 1 12.80 21.15 -1.51
N VAL A 2 13.38 19.96 -1.29
CA VAL A 2 12.66 18.66 -1.36
C VAL A 2 12.00 18.25 -0.02
N ASN A 3 12.35 18.94 1.08
CA ASN A 3 11.96 18.55 2.43
C ASN A 3 10.50 18.86 2.80
N TRP A 4 9.85 19.84 2.16
CA TRP A 4 8.45 20.18 2.47
C TRP A 4 7.48 19.15 1.91
N TYR A 5 7.73 18.68 0.68
CA TYR A 5 6.92 17.66 0.02
C TYR A 5 7.05 16.32 0.75
N GLN A 6 8.26 15.88 1.14
CA GLN A 6 8.45 14.63 1.88
C GLN A 6 7.80 14.59 3.27
N ARG A 7 7.62 15.75 3.93
CA ARG A 7 6.97 15.85 5.25
C ARG A 7 5.43 15.83 5.19
N HIS A 8 4.83 16.44 4.16
CA HIS A 8 3.37 16.53 4.03
C HIS A 8 2.76 15.52 3.06
N PHE A 9 3.59 14.72 2.38
CA PHE A 9 3.15 13.73 1.40
C PHE A 9 2.10 12.74 1.95
N LEU A 10 2.30 12.28 3.19
CA LEU A 10 1.36 11.40 3.90
C LEU A 10 -0.01 12.04 4.11
N ALA A 11 -0.06 13.36 4.29
CA ALA A 11 -1.30 14.12 4.42
C ALA A 11 -1.96 14.31 3.05
N ILE A 12 -1.18 14.50 1.98
CA ILE A 12 -1.71 14.64 0.62
C ILE A 12 -2.42 13.35 0.18
N GLU A 13 -1.81 12.18 0.37
CA GLU A 13 -2.45 10.90 0.05
C GLU A 13 -3.75 10.69 0.86
N PHE A 14 -3.75 11.14 2.11
CA PHE A 14 -4.93 11.13 2.97
C PHE A 14 -6.04 12.05 2.43
N PHE A 15 -5.73 13.28 2.02
CA PHE A 15 -6.69 14.20 1.42
C PHE A 15 -7.20 13.71 0.07
N VAL A 16 -6.34 13.14 -0.77
CA VAL A 16 -6.75 12.53 -2.05
C VAL A 16 -7.72 11.38 -1.81
N ALA A 17 -7.46 10.52 -0.82
CA ALA A 17 -8.38 9.45 -0.46
C ALA A 17 -9.74 10.02 -0.01
N ILE A 18 -9.76 11.07 0.83
CA ILE A 18 -11.00 11.75 1.23
C ILE A 18 -11.75 12.29 0.00
N ILE A 19 -11.08 12.99 -0.91
CA ILE A 19 -11.71 13.57 -2.10
C ILE A 19 -12.33 12.47 -2.96
N ILE A 20 -11.62 11.36 -3.19
CA ILE A 20 -12.13 10.22 -3.96
C ILE A 20 -13.37 9.63 -3.28
N THR A 21 -13.35 9.42 -1.97
CA THR A 21 -14.50 8.91 -1.23
C THR A 21 -15.70 9.85 -1.29
N VAL A 22 -15.49 11.16 -1.12
CA VAL A 22 -16.58 12.15 -1.20
C VAL A 22 -17.17 12.20 -2.60
N LEU A 23 -16.32 12.16 -3.63
CA LEU A 23 -16.76 12.16 -5.03
C LEU A 23 -17.52 10.88 -5.40
N TRP A 24 -17.12 9.75 -4.83
CA TRP A 24 -17.89 8.51 -4.93
C TRP A 24 -19.26 8.63 -4.24
N MET A 25 -19.33 9.15 -3.02
CA MET A 25 -20.59 9.33 -2.29
C MET A 25 -21.58 10.21 -3.06
N THR A 26 -21.12 11.29 -3.70
CA THR A 26 -22.00 12.17 -4.48
C THR A 26 -22.49 11.50 -5.77
N LEU A 27 -21.61 10.79 -6.48
CA LEU A 27 -21.98 10.00 -7.67
C LEU A 27 -22.95 8.87 -7.33
N ALA A 28 -22.71 8.15 -6.23
CA ALA A 28 -23.54 7.04 -5.79
C ALA A 28 -24.98 7.43 -5.51
N ARG A 29 -25.19 8.68 -5.06
CA ARG A 29 -26.52 9.26 -4.79
C ARG A 29 -27.21 9.83 -6.02
N HIS A 30 -26.48 10.19 -7.07
CA HIS A 30 -27.06 10.82 -8.27
C HIS A 30 -27.21 9.86 -9.45
N VAL A 31 -26.49 8.74 -9.47
CA VAL A 31 -26.51 7.77 -10.57
C VAL A 31 -27.23 6.50 -10.13
N ALA A 32 -28.38 6.19 -10.76
CA ALA A 32 -29.20 5.01 -10.44
C ALA A 32 -28.43 3.68 -10.52
N ILE A 33 -27.43 3.58 -11.42
CA ILE A 33 -26.56 2.41 -11.56
C ILE A 33 -25.72 2.19 -10.29
N ALA A 34 -25.20 3.27 -9.71
CA ALA A 34 -24.39 3.21 -8.51
C ALA A 34 -25.23 2.86 -7.27
N HIS A 35 -26.51 3.27 -7.25
CA HIS A 35 -27.45 2.85 -6.22
C HIS A 35 -27.73 1.33 -6.27
N HIS A 36 -27.94 0.76 -7.46
CA HIS A 36 -28.08 -0.69 -7.62
C HIS A 36 -26.82 -1.46 -7.21
N MET A 37 -25.63 -0.93 -7.49
CA MET A 37 -24.39 -1.51 -6.99
C MET A 37 -24.35 -1.47 -5.46
N LEU A 38 -24.70 -0.34 -4.83
CA LEU A 38 -24.72 -0.18 -3.37
C LEU A 38 -25.62 -1.21 -2.69
N ILE A 39 -26.83 -1.44 -3.22
CA ILE A 39 -27.77 -2.46 -2.74
C ILE A 39 -27.17 -3.87 -2.86
N SER A 40 -26.46 -4.16 -3.95
CA SER A 40 -25.76 -5.44 -4.13
C SER A 40 -24.60 -5.60 -3.12
N MET A 41 -23.89 -4.52 -2.81
CA MET A 41 -22.81 -4.50 -1.81
C MET A 41 -23.32 -4.67 -0.37
N GLN A 42 -24.55 -4.26 -0.08
CA GLN A 42 -25.20 -4.43 1.23
C GLN A 42 -25.81 -5.82 1.43
N ASN A 43 -25.84 -6.64 0.39
CA ASN A 43 -26.41 -7.97 0.49
C ASN A 43 -25.57 -8.82 1.47
N PRO A 44 -26.17 -9.40 2.53
CA PRO A 44 -25.45 -10.20 3.52
C PRO A 44 -24.80 -11.47 2.92
N ASN A 45 -25.26 -11.92 1.75
CA ASN A 45 -24.63 -13.00 0.98
C ASN A 45 -23.57 -12.50 -0.02
N GLY A 46 -23.29 -11.20 -0.03
CA GLY A 46 -22.35 -10.57 -0.95
C GLY A 46 -20.91 -10.99 -0.67
N ALA A 47 -20.20 -11.41 -1.71
CA ALA A 47 -18.80 -11.83 -1.62
C ALA A 47 -17.81 -10.67 -1.33
N LEU A 48 -18.29 -9.45 -1.07
CA LEU A 48 -17.48 -8.24 -1.03
C LEU A 48 -16.56 -8.19 0.21
N TYR A 49 -17.11 -8.21 1.42
CA TYR A 49 -16.30 -8.16 2.65
C TYR A 49 -15.31 -9.34 2.78
N PRO A 50 -15.67 -10.60 2.47
CA PRO A 50 -14.70 -11.71 2.46
C PRO A 50 -13.58 -11.52 1.44
N THR A 51 -13.90 -11.05 0.23
CA THR A 51 -12.91 -10.81 -0.83
C THR A 51 -11.94 -9.70 -0.42
N LEU A 52 -12.47 -8.61 0.14
CA LEU A 52 -11.66 -7.48 0.60
C LEU A 52 -10.78 -7.85 1.79
N ALA A 53 -11.31 -8.56 2.78
CA ALA A 53 -10.52 -9.07 3.90
C ALA A 53 -9.35 -9.93 3.41
N THR A 54 -9.61 -10.82 2.45
CA THR A 54 -8.60 -11.70 1.86
C THR A 54 -7.55 -10.91 1.07
N LEU A 55 -7.97 -9.97 0.22
CA LEU A 55 -7.07 -9.13 -0.57
C LEU A 55 -6.20 -8.25 0.33
N ALA A 56 -6.81 -7.54 1.28
CA ALA A 56 -6.11 -6.68 2.22
C ALA A 56 -5.13 -7.49 3.09
N GLY A 57 -5.55 -8.65 3.60
CA GLY A 57 -4.69 -9.54 4.38
C GLY A 57 -3.51 -10.08 3.56
N THR A 58 -3.73 -10.43 2.30
CA THR A 58 -2.67 -10.88 1.38
C THR A 58 -1.65 -9.76 1.13
N LEU A 59 -2.12 -8.54 0.84
CA LEU A 59 -1.27 -7.38 0.61
C LEU A 59 -0.49 -6.96 1.86
N LEU A 60 -1.08 -7.15 3.04
CA LEU A 60 -0.41 -6.94 4.32
C LEU A 60 0.76 -7.92 4.48
N GLY A 61 0.52 -9.21 4.24
CA GLY A 61 1.57 -10.24 4.26
C GLY A 61 2.70 -9.94 3.27
N PHE A 62 2.35 -9.55 2.04
CA PHE A 62 3.33 -9.13 1.03
C PHE A 62 4.18 -7.94 1.51
N SER A 63 3.56 -6.92 2.11
CA SER A 63 4.27 -5.74 2.62
C SER A 63 5.21 -6.10 3.78
N MET A 64 4.81 -7.04 4.64
CA MET A 64 5.63 -7.55 5.73
C MET A 64 6.85 -8.34 5.23
N ILE A 65 6.67 -9.19 4.22
CA ILE A 65 7.77 -9.92 3.59
C ILE A 65 8.74 -8.94 2.92
N ALA A 66 8.23 -7.98 2.15
CA ALA A 66 9.05 -7.01 1.44
C ALA A 66 9.94 -6.19 2.39
N ILE A 67 9.41 -5.70 3.52
CA ILE A 67 10.24 -4.98 4.49
C ILE A 67 11.26 -5.91 5.16
N THR A 68 10.92 -7.17 5.40
CA THR A 68 11.84 -8.15 6.01
C THR A 68 13.03 -8.41 5.09
N VAL A 69 12.78 -8.54 3.78
CA VAL A 69 13.83 -8.63 2.76
C VAL A 69 14.68 -7.38 2.74
N VAL A 70 14.08 -6.18 2.77
CA VAL A 70 14.87 -4.93 2.83
C VAL A 70 15.76 -4.90 4.07
N LEU A 71 15.24 -5.31 5.24
CA LEU A 71 16.00 -5.35 6.49
C LEU A 71 17.12 -6.40 6.48
N SER A 72 16.94 -7.55 5.81
CA SER A 72 18.00 -8.56 5.72
C SER A 72 19.22 -8.08 4.93
N PHE A 73 19.01 -7.17 3.97
CA PHE A 73 20.10 -6.57 3.19
C PHE A 73 20.75 -5.34 3.83
N VAL A 74 20.24 -4.83 4.97
CA VAL A 74 20.77 -3.62 5.63
C VAL A 74 22.24 -3.74 6.06
N SER A 75 22.70 -4.96 6.35
CA SER A 75 24.10 -5.23 6.71
C SER A 75 25.03 -5.38 5.50
N SER A 76 24.50 -5.50 4.28
CA SER A 76 25.30 -5.69 3.07
C SER A 76 26.02 -4.41 2.64
N GLU A 77 27.22 -4.54 2.05
CA GLU A 77 27.99 -3.40 1.53
C GLU A 77 27.26 -2.66 0.40
N ALA A 78 26.48 -3.37 -0.42
CA ALA A 78 25.64 -2.78 -1.46
C ALA A 78 24.59 -1.80 -0.90
N PHE A 79 24.14 -1.99 0.34
CA PHE A 79 23.19 -1.11 1.02
C PHE A 79 23.83 0.05 1.79
N ALA A 80 25.17 0.11 1.86
CA ALA A 80 25.87 1.14 2.62
C ALA A 80 25.56 2.57 2.11
N ILE A 81 25.32 2.73 0.81
CA ILE A 81 24.95 3.99 0.16
C ILE A 81 23.56 4.47 0.65
N ILE A 82 22.61 3.54 0.74
CA ILE A 82 21.23 3.82 1.20
C ILE A 82 21.20 4.10 2.70
N ARG A 83 22.04 3.39 3.48
CA ARG A 83 22.19 3.61 4.92
C ARG A 83 22.78 5.00 5.23
N LYS A 84 23.82 5.41 4.50
CA LYS A 84 24.48 6.71 4.68
C LYS A 84 23.62 7.92 4.26
N SER A 85 22.67 7.72 3.36
CA SER A 85 21.79 8.79 2.85
C SER A 85 20.55 9.04 3.72
N GLY A 86 20.33 8.28 4.81
CA GLY A 86 19.20 8.46 5.72
C GLY A 86 17.83 8.05 5.16
N HIS A 87 17.76 7.60 3.90
CA HIS A 87 16.52 7.18 3.26
C HIS A 87 15.90 5.92 3.87
N LEU A 88 16.70 5.12 4.59
CA LEU A 88 16.24 3.91 5.29
C LEU A 88 15.07 4.19 6.25
N VAL A 89 15.17 5.29 7.02
CA VAL A 89 14.13 5.67 7.99
C VAL A 89 12.81 5.97 7.28
N THR A 90 12.88 6.66 6.14
CA THR A 90 11.71 6.96 5.31
C THR A 90 11.08 5.70 4.73
N ILE A 91 11.89 4.74 4.26
CA ILE A 91 11.40 3.47 3.72
C ILE A 91 10.65 2.69 4.81
N ILE A 92 11.27 2.54 5.99
CA ILE A 92 10.65 1.85 7.13
C ILE A 92 9.35 2.56 7.53
N ALA A 93 9.33 3.90 7.56
CA ALA A 93 8.13 4.67 7.89
C ALA A 93 7.00 4.44 6.87
N ILE A 94 7.30 4.40 5.57
CA ILE A 94 6.32 4.12 4.51
C ILE A 94 5.73 2.72 4.71
N TYR A 95 6.58 1.69 4.82
CA TYR A 95 6.11 0.31 4.99
C TYR A 95 5.30 0.12 6.26
N ARG A 96 5.74 0.70 7.39
CA ARG A 96 4.99 0.67 8.65
C ARG A 96 3.61 1.27 8.50
N GLN A 97 3.51 2.44 7.84
CA GLN A 97 2.22 3.08 7.61
C GLN A 97 1.34 2.25 6.68
N THR A 98 1.88 1.71 5.58
CA THR A 98 1.16 0.82 4.67
C THR A 98 0.61 -0.40 5.41
N MET A 99 1.41 -1.05 6.27
CA MET A 99 0.97 -2.19 7.09
C MET A 99 -0.13 -1.82 8.09
N LEU A 100 -0.03 -0.65 8.74
CA LEU A 100 -1.08 -0.20 9.66
C LEU A 100 -2.41 0.00 8.94
N TRP A 101 -2.42 0.68 7.80
CA TRP A 101 -3.64 0.94 7.05
C TRP A 101 -4.24 -0.32 6.45
N LEU A 102 -3.42 -1.21 5.87
CA LEU A 102 -3.88 -2.52 5.41
C LEU A 102 -4.45 -3.35 6.57
N GLY A 103 -3.83 -3.29 7.75
CA GLY A 103 -4.31 -4.00 8.94
C GLY A 103 -5.67 -3.47 9.38
N PHE A 104 -5.85 -2.15 9.41
CA PHE A 104 -7.16 -1.54 9.66
C PHE A 104 -8.19 -1.93 8.62
N THR A 105 -7.84 -1.93 7.33
CA THR A 105 -8.74 -2.40 6.27
C THR A 105 -9.15 -3.85 6.53
N THR A 106 -8.21 -4.77 6.76
CA THR A 106 -8.52 -6.18 7.02
C THR A 106 -9.41 -6.36 8.25
N VAL A 107 -9.08 -5.73 9.38
CA VAL A 107 -9.87 -5.84 10.61
C VAL A 107 -11.27 -5.26 10.41
N TRP A 108 -11.37 -4.13 9.70
CA TRP A 108 -12.66 -3.51 9.40
C TRP A 108 -13.52 -4.38 8.48
N SER A 109 -12.96 -4.92 7.39
CA SER A 109 -13.69 -5.83 6.50
C SER A 109 -14.17 -7.08 7.23
N LEU A 110 -13.34 -7.64 8.14
CA LEU A 110 -13.73 -8.77 8.98
C LEU A 110 -14.84 -8.41 9.97
N ALA A 111 -14.75 -7.25 10.63
CA ALA A 111 -15.79 -6.77 11.54
C ALA A 111 -17.12 -6.59 10.80
N MET A 112 -17.09 -5.99 9.60
CA MET A 112 -18.29 -5.80 8.78
C MET A 112 -18.87 -7.12 8.28
N LEU A 113 -18.02 -8.10 7.95
CA LEU A 113 -18.46 -9.45 7.61
C LEU A 113 -19.17 -10.14 8.80
N MET A 114 -18.66 -9.96 10.03
CA MET A 114 -19.32 -10.53 11.21
C MET A 114 -20.66 -9.84 11.51
N LEU A 115 -20.73 -8.52 11.33
CA LEU A 115 -21.96 -7.75 11.53
C LEU A 115 -23.01 -8.03 10.46
N SER A 116 -22.59 -8.17 9.19
CA SER A 116 -23.49 -8.46 8.06
C SER A 116 -24.21 -9.79 8.21
N HIS A 117 -23.64 -10.72 8.97
CA HIS A 117 -24.28 -12.00 9.27
C HIS A 117 -25.47 -11.86 10.24
N GLN A 118 -25.45 -10.88 11.14
CA GLN A 118 -26.45 -10.74 12.19
C GLN A 118 -27.51 -9.67 11.89
N GLN A 119 -27.14 -8.60 11.20
CA GLN A 119 -28.02 -7.46 10.91
C GLN A 119 -27.71 -6.86 9.53
N PRO A 120 -28.70 -6.21 8.88
CA PRO A 120 -28.43 -5.44 7.67
C PRO A 120 -27.40 -4.35 7.98
N VAL A 121 -26.33 -4.33 7.19
CA VAL A 121 -25.21 -3.40 7.40
C VAL A 121 -25.65 -1.98 6.99
N PRO A 122 -25.42 -0.96 7.82
CA PRO A 122 -25.82 0.40 7.49
C PRO A 122 -25.02 0.96 6.30
N GLU A 123 -25.65 1.80 5.49
CA GLU A 123 -25.08 2.26 4.21
C GLU A 123 -23.71 2.93 4.33
N TRP A 124 -23.48 3.66 5.42
CA TRP A 124 -22.24 4.37 5.69
C TRP A 124 -21.03 3.43 5.88
N SER A 125 -21.24 2.14 6.17
CA SER A 125 -20.14 1.18 6.32
C SER A 125 -19.39 0.97 5.01
N VAL A 126 -20.12 0.98 3.88
CA VAL A 126 -19.58 0.77 2.53
C VAL A 126 -18.70 1.95 2.13
N ASP A 127 -19.11 3.17 2.51
CA ASP A 127 -18.33 4.38 2.27
C ASP A 127 -17.00 4.37 3.05
N ILE A 128 -17.04 3.93 4.32
CA ILE A 128 -15.84 3.79 5.15
C ILE A 128 -14.93 2.67 4.62
N GLU A 129 -15.50 1.54 4.20
CA GLU A 129 -14.74 0.45 3.57
C GLU A 129 -14.02 0.94 2.30
N LEU A 130 -14.72 1.69 1.43
CA LEU A 130 -14.13 2.26 0.23
C LEU A 130 -13.00 3.25 0.55
N TYR A 131 -13.18 4.07 1.58
CA TYR A 131 -12.12 4.94 2.08
C TYR A 131 -10.88 4.15 2.48
N PHE A 132 -11.04 3.10 3.28
CA PHE A 132 -9.95 2.23 3.72
C PHE A 132 -9.24 1.53 2.56
N ILE A 133 -10.00 1.03 1.57
CA ILE A 133 -9.42 0.41 0.37
C ILE A 133 -8.62 1.43 -0.42
N THR A 134 -9.16 2.63 -0.62
CA THR A 134 -8.52 3.67 -1.43
C THR A 134 -7.19 4.10 -0.82
N ILE A 135 -7.18 4.38 0.49
CA ILE A 135 -5.94 4.77 1.17
C ILE A 135 -4.93 3.63 1.20
N SER A 136 -5.38 2.38 1.40
CA SER A 136 -4.52 1.21 1.37
C SER A 136 -3.93 0.96 -0.02
N ALA A 137 -4.70 1.14 -1.10
CA ALA A 137 -4.25 1.01 -2.47
C ALA A 137 -3.17 2.04 -2.84
N LEU A 138 -3.39 3.32 -2.50
CA LEU A 138 -2.40 4.38 -2.72
C LEU A 138 -1.08 4.08 -1.97
N ARG A 139 -1.18 3.67 -0.70
CA ARG A 139 -0.02 3.31 0.12
C ARG A 139 0.70 2.06 -0.38
N GLN A 140 -0.04 1.10 -0.95
CA GLN A 140 0.54 -0.09 -1.55
C GLN A 140 1.26 0.21 -2.85
N TYR A 141 0.69 1.06 -3.71
CA TYR A 141 1.37 1.56 -4.89
C TYR A 141 2.71 2.23 -4.53
N ARG A 142 2.71 3.02 -3.45
CA ARG A 142 3.92 3.69 -2.97
C ARG A 142 4.98 2.72 -2.45
N SER A 143 4.59 1.71 -1.66
CA SER A 143 5.54 0.70 -1.16
C SER A 143 6.18 -0.07 -2.31
N LEU A 144 5.41 -0.42 -3.35
CA LEU A 144 5.91 -1.03 -4.58
C LEU A 144 6.87 -0.10 -5.35
N TRP A 145 6.53 1.19 -5.47
CA TRP A 145 7.38 2.17 -6.15
C TRP A 145 8.75 2.31 -5.46
N VAL A 146 8.76 2.33 -4.12
CA VAL A 146 10.00 2.38 -3.32
C VAL A 146 10.83 1.12 -3.52
N LEU A 147 10.20 -0.06 -3.48
CA LEU A 147 10.87 -1.34 -3.72
C LEU A 147 11.53 -1.37 -5.11
N PHE A 148 10.82 -0.92 -6.14
CA PHE A 148 11.34 -0.87 -7.50
C PHE A 148 12.54 0.07 -7.63
N HIS A 149 12.51 1.22 -6.95
CA HIS A 149 13.64 2.15 -6.92
C HIS A 149 14.85 1.56 -6.20
N LEU A 150 14.64 0.87 -5.07
CA LEU A 150 15.71 0.18 -4.35
C LEU A 150 16.38 -0.88 -5.23
N TRP A 151 15.56 -1.72 -5.88
CA TRP A 151 16.06 -2.75 -6.79
C TRP A 151 16.89 -2.15 -7.93
N LYS A 152 16.43 -1.04 -8.53
CA LYS A 152 17.16 -0.34 -9.59
C LYS A 152 18.53 0.18 -9.09
N ILE A 153 18.61 0.72 -7.88
CA ILE A 153 19.86 1.24 -7.31
C ILE A 153 20.84 0.09 -7.04
N LEU A 154 20.37 -1.01 -6.44
CA LEU A 154 21.21 -2.18 -6.15
C LEU A 154 21.75 -2.80 -7.45
N TYR A 155 20.88 -3.00 -8.43
CA TYR A 155 21.26 -3.56 -9.72
C TYR A 155 22.28 -2.69 -10.47
N LEU A 156 22.15 -1.37 -10.39
CA LEU A 156 23.13 -0.43 -10.97
C LEU A 156 24.45 -0.40 -10.19
N SER A 157 24.42 -0.62 -8.87
CA SER A 157 25.62 -0.66 -8.01
C SER A 157 26.47 -1.92 -8.20
N GLU A 158 25.90 -3.04 -8.66
CA GLU A 158 26.66 -4.26 -8.93
C GLU A 158 27.35 -4.25 -10.32
N ARG A 159 26.82 -3.49 -11.29
CA ARG A 159 27.44 -3.36 -12.63
C ARG A 159 28.88 -2.83 -12.68
N PRO A 160 29.36 -1.88 -11.85
CA PRO A 160 30.74 -1.42 -11.93
C PRO A 160 31.79 -2.48 -11.56
N LEU A 161 31.44 -3.55 -10.84
CA LEU A 161 32.41 -4.59 -10.43
C LEU A 161 32.74 -5.61 -11.53
N ILE A 162 31.87 -5.76 -12.53
CA ILE A 162 32.06 -6.72 -13.63
C ILE A 162 33.06 -6.20 -14.67
N GLN A 163 33.22 -4.87 -14.82
CA GLN A 163 34.17 -4.30 -15.78
C GLN A 163 35.64 -4.34 -15.30
N SER A 164 35.90 -4.51 -14.01
CA SER A 164 37.26 -4.62 -13.46
C SER A 164 37.86 -6.03 -13.49
N TYR A 165 37.09 -7.05 -13.88
CA TYR A 165 37.52 -8.45 -13.98
C TYR A 165 37.69 -8.92 -15.43
N THR A 166 38.19 -8.06 -16.32
CA THR A 166 38.83 -8.57 -17.54
C THR A 166 40.29 -8.91 -17.20
N PRO A 167 40.66 -10.20 -17.05
CA PRO A 167 42.07 -10.55 -16.97
C PRO A 167 42.69 -10.06 -18.27
N ARG A 168 43.65 -9.13 -18.17
CA ARG A 168 44.55 -8.82 -19.27
C ARG A 168 45.28 -10.10 -19.63
N LEU A 169 44.75 -10.83 -20.61
CA LEU A 169 45.49 -11.80 -21.39
C LEU A 169 46.65 -11.04 -22.04
N LYS A 170 47.81 -11.10 -21.39
CA LYS A 170 49.10 -10.79 -22.01
C LYS A 170 49.36 -11.94 -22.98
N LEU A 171 49.16 -11.68 -24.26
CA LEU A 171 49.78 -12.40 -25.37
C LEU A 171 50.76 -11.42 -26.02
#